data_AF-A0A257PLJ3-F1
#
_entry.id   AF-A0A257PLJ3-F1
#
_cell.length_a   1.000
_cell.length_b   1.000
_cell.length_c   1.000
_cell.angle_alpha   90.00
_cell.angle_beta   90.00
_cell.angle_gamma   90.00
#
_symmetry.space_group_name_H-M   'P 1'
#
loop_
_entity.id
_entity.type
_entity.pdbx_description
1 polymer ?
#
loop_
_entity_poly.entity_id
_entity_poly.type
_entity_poly.pdbx_seq_one_letter_code
_entity_poly.pdbx_strand_id
1 'polypeptide(L)'
;MKLERDKIVLAVTALLLLTVPLWVHAVGGYTDLASRVLIYALAAMGLNLLLGFTGGLSFGHAAYFGLGAYGTGLMLDNVTHSTLLAMLVGTCVGGLAALLLSPIAVRRRGIYFSMIT
;
A
#
# COMPACT_ATOMS: atom_id res chain seq x y z
N MET A 1 -18.13 -15.96 -20.43
CA MET A 1 -16.76 -16.40 -20.81
C MET A 1 -15.65 -15.40 -20.44
N LYS A 2 -15.78 -14.07 -20.65
CA LYS A 2 -14.77 -13.07 -20.21
C LYS A 2 -14.50 -13.11 -18.69
N LEU A 3 -15.56 -13.16 -17.88
CA LEU A 3 -15.49 -13.15 -16.40
C LEU A 3 -14.67 -14.31 -15.81
N GLU A 4 -14.70 -15.49 -16.43
CA GLU A 4 -13.96 -16.66 -15.94
C GLU A 4 -12.47 -16.55 -16.26
N ARG A 5 -12.13 -16.02 -17.44
CA ARG A 5 -10.75 -15.74 -17.82
C ARG A 5 -10.12 -14.70 -16.89
N ASP A 6 -10.85 -13.66 -16.52
CA ASP A 6 -10.33 -12.60 -15.64
C ASP A 6 -10.04 -13.12 -14.23
N LYS A 7 -10.90 -13.99 -13.68
CA LYS A 7 -10.66 -14.69 -12.41
C LYS A 7 -9.42 -15.59 -12.47
N ILE A 8 -9.22 -16.31 -13.59
CA ILE A 8 -8.05 -17.16 -13.79
C ILE A 8 -6.78 -16.31 -13.84
N VAL A 9 -6.78 -15.20 -14.57
CA VAL A 9 -5.62 -14.28 -14.65
C VAL A 9 -5.29 -13.73 -13.26
N LEU A 10 -6.29 -13.29 -12.49
CA LEU A 10 -6.09 -12.81 -11.12
C LEU A 10 -5.52 -13.90 -10.21
N ALA A 11 -6.07 -15.11 -10.26
CA ALA A 11 -5.62 -16.24 -9.45
C ALA A 11 -4.17 -16.63 -9.79
N VAL A 12 -3.82 -16.70 -11.07
CA VAL A 12 -2.46 -16.98 -11.54
C VAL A 12 -1.50 -15.89 -11.08
N THR A 13 -1.88 -14.63 -11.21
CA THR A 13 -1.03 -13.50 -10.79
C THR A 13 -0.80 -13.52 -9.27
N ALA A 14 -1.85 -13.79 -8.48
CA ALA A 14 -1.75 -13.92 -7.02
C ALA A 14 -0.85 -15.09 -6.61
N LEU A 15 -0.99 -16.24 -7.27
CA LEU A 15 -0.18 -17.43 -6.99
C LEU A 15 1.30 -17.21 -7.35
N LEU A 16 1.54 -16.53 -8.46
CA LEU A 16 2.89 -16.16 -8.91
C LEU A 16 3.54 -15.21 -7.90
N LEU A 17 2.82 -14.18 -7.43
CA LEU A 17 3.28 -13.26 -6.38
C LEU A 17 3.55 -13.95 -5.04
N LEU A 18 2.71 -14.89 -4.63
CA LEU A 18 2.89 -15.64 -3.37
C LEU A 18 4.14 -16.53 -3.39
N THR A 19 4.45 -17.11 -4.55
CA THR A 19 5.59 -18.02 -4.68
C THR A 19 6.91 -17.30 -4.89
N VAL A 20 6.92 -15.99 -5.21
CA VAL A 20 8.13 -15.17 -5.45
C VAL A 20 9.31 -15.50 -4.52
N PRO A 21 9.19 -15.54 -3.18
CA PRO A 21 10.33 -15.78 -2.30
C PRO A 21 11.06 -17.12 -2.53
N LEU A 22 10.39 -18.11 -3.13
CA LEU A 22 10.97 -19.44 -3.39
C LEU A 22 11.92 -19.48 -4.58
N TRP A 23 11.71 -18.61 -5.59
CA TRP A 23 12.44 -18.65 -6.86
C TRP A 23 13.19 -17.35 -7.18
N VAL A 24 12.95 -16.27 -6.43
CA VAL A 24 13.64 -14.98 -6.65
C VAL A 24 15.15 -15.12 -6.57
N HIS A 25 15.67 -15.96 -5.67
CA HIS A 25 17.10 -16.20 -5.53
C HIS A 25 17.68 -16.98 -6.73
N ALA A 26 16.92 -17.89 -7.33
CA ALA A 26 17.37 -18.68 -8.49
C ALA A 26 17.52 -17.83 -9.76
N VAL A 27 16.79 -16.71 -9.84
CA VAL A 27 16.84 -15.75 -10.96
C VAL A 27 17.89 -14.65 -10.72
N GLY A 28 18.62 -14.70 -9.60
CA GLY A 28 19.60 -13.67 -9.21
C GLY A 28 18.99 -12.42 -8.57
N GLY A 29 17.72 -12.48 -8.15
CA GLY A 29 17.04 -11.40 -7.44
C GLY A 29 17.20 -11.49 -5.92
N TYR A 30 16.77 -10.41 -5.24
CA TYR A 30 16.76 -10.30 -3.78
C TYR A 30 15.33 -10.22 -3.25
N THR A 31 15.05 -10.95 -2.16
CA THR A 31 13.75 -10.95 -1.48
C THR A 31 13.37 -9.58 -0.91
N ASP A 32 14.36 -8.80 -0.47
CA ASP A 32 14.15 -7.43 0.01
C ASP A 32 13.69 -6.49 -1.11
N LEU A 33 14.30 -6.57 -2.29
CA LEU A 33 13.90 -5.78 -3.45
C LEU A 33 12.47 -6.15 -3.89
N ALA A 34 12.16 -7.45 -3.96
CA ALA A 34 10.82 -7.92 -4.31
C ALA A 34 9.76 -7.40 -3.32
N SER A 35 10.07 -7.42 -2.02
CA SER A 35 9.19 -6.90 -0.97
C SER A 35 8.95 -5.40 -1.13
N ARG A 36 9.99 -4.60 -1.39
CA ARG A 36 9.86 -3.15 -1.63
C ARG A 36 9.01 -2.85 -2.86
N VAL A 37 9.22 -3.59 -3.96
CA VAL A 37 8.41 -3.45 -5.17
C VAL A 37 6.93 -3.72 -4.87
N LEU A 38 6.62 -4.77 -4.11
CA LEU A 38 5.24 -5.08 -3.72
C LEU A 38 4.62 -4.00 -2.84
N ILE A 39 5.38 -3.47 -1.89
CA ILE A 39 4.93 -2.37 -1.03
C ILE A 39 4.61 -1.12 -1.87
N TYR A 40 5.48 -0.73 -2.81
CA TYR A 40 5.23 0.40 -3.70
C TYR A 40 4.10 0.14 -4.69
N ALA A 41 3.95 -1.10 -5.17
CA ALA A 41 2.82 -1.50 -6.01
C ALA A 41 1.49 -1.37 -5.26
N LEU A 42 1.44 -1.78 -3.99
CA LEU A 42 0.29 -1.56 -3.09
C LEU A 42 -0.02 -0.07 -2.93
N ALA A 43 1.00 0.77 -2.71
CA ALA A 43 0.82 2.21 -2.61
C ALA A 43 0.29 2.83 -3.92
N ALA A 44 0.81 2.40 -5.07
CA ALA A 44 0.36 2.82 -6.39
C ALA A 44 -1.08 2.36 -6.69
N MET A 45 -1.44 1.14 -6.30
CA MET A 45 -2.81 0.64 -6.42
C MET A 45 -3.78 1.45 -5.57
N GLY A 46 -3.40 1.84 -4.34
CA GLY A 46 -4.21 2.73 -3.50
C GLY A 46 -4.53 4.06 -4.19
N LEU A 47 -3.52 4.69 -4.79
CA LEU A 47 -3.70 5.89 -5.60
C LEU A 47 -4.57 5.64 -6.84
N ASN A 48 -4.35 4.54 -7.55
CA ASN A 48 -5.13 4.16 -8.73
C ASN A 48 -6.60 3.90 -8.39
N LEU A 49 -6.91 3.35 -7.21
CA LEU A 49 -8.28 3.17 -6.75
C LEU A 49 -8.95 4.54 -6.54
N LEU A 50 -8.29 5.46 -5.84
CA LEU A 50 -8.82 6.82 -5.66
C LEU A 50 -9.01 7.53 -7.00
N LEU A 51 -7.98 7.57 -7.83
CA LEU A 51 -8.04 8.24 -9.13
C LEU A 51 -9.06 7.59 -10.07
N GLY A 52 -9.07 6.25 -10.13
CA GLY A 52 -9.93 5.49 -11.05
C GLY A 52 -11.41 5.53 -10.69
N PHE A 53 -11.75 5.55 -9.39
CA PHE A 53 -13.17 5.58 -8.96
C PHE A 53 -13.70 6.98 -8.71
N THR A 54 -12.88 7.92 -8.24
CA THR A 54 -13.33 9.27 -7.85
C THR A 54 -12.90 10.37 -8.82
N GLY A 55 -11.94 10.10 -9.71
CA GLY A 55 -11.35 11.09 -10.60
C GLY A 55 -10.43 12.11 -9.89
N GLY A 56 -10.26 12.00 -8.58
CA GLY A 56 -9.41 12.87 -7.77
C GLY A 56 -7.99 12.31 -7.64
N LEU A 57 -7.00 13.15 -7.92
CA LEU A 57 -5.59 12.83 -7.67
C LEU A 57 -5.22 13.30 -6.25
N SER A 58 -4.64 12.42 -5.44
CA SER A 58 -4.24 12.71 -4.05
C SER A 58 -2.74 12.53 -3.87
N PHE A 59 -2.00 13.60 -3.55
CA PHE A 59 -0.57 13.52 -3.25
C PHE A 59 -0.29 13.14 -1.79
N GLY A 60 -1.25 13.38 -0.90
CA GLY A 60 -1.15 13.17 0.55
C GLY A 60 -1.14 11.74 0.99
N HIS A 61 -1.50 10.82 0.09
CA HIS A 61 -1.34 9.39 0.30
C HIS A 61 0.09 9.04 0.74
N ALA A 62 1.10 9.75 0.24
CA ALA A 62 2.50 9.55 0.64
C ALA A 62 2.74 9.83 2.13
N ALA A 63 2.05 10.82 2.71
CA ALA A 63 2.17 11.14 4.13
C ALA A 63 1.62 10.00 5.01
N TYR A 64 0.47 9.44 4.67
CA TYR A 64 -0.12 8.31 5.41
C TYR A 64 0.71 7.03 5.27
N PHE A 65 1.22 6.78 4.05
CA PHE A 65 2.14 5.67 3.80
C PHE A 65 3.43 5.81 4.63
N GLY A 66 4.00 7.01 4.70
CA GLY A 66 5.18 7.31 5.52
C GLY A 66 4.92 7.14 7.01
N LEU A 67 3.79 7.63 7.52
CA LEU A 67 3.39 7.46 8.93
C LEU A 67 3.21 5.99 9.31
N GLY A 68 2.60 5.19 8.43
CA GLY A 68 2.45 3.76 8.67
C GLY A 68 3.78 3.00 8.63
N ALA A 69 4.66 3.33 7.69
CA ALA A 69 6.01 2.76 7.61
C ALA A 69 6.86 3.12 8.85
N TYR A 70 6.82 4.39 9.27
CA TYR A 70 7.51 4.86 10.46
C TYR A 70 6.96 4.20 11.73
N GLY A 71 5.63 4.11 11.87
CA GLY A 71 5.00 3.42 13.01
C GLY A 71 5.38 1.94 13.07
N THR A 72 5.43 1.25 11.91
CA THR A 72 5.89 -0.14 11.84
C THR A 72 7.35 -0.27 12.27
N GLY A 73 8.24 0.58 11.73
CA GLY A 73 9.66 0.56 12.06
C GLY A 73 9.94 0.85 13.53
N LEU A 74 9.29 1.88 14.09
CA LEU A 74 9.43 2.24 15.50
C LEU A 74 9.00 1.08 16.42
N MET A 75 7.90 0.40 16.08
CA MET A 75 7.39 -0.71 16.87
C MET A 75 8.32 -1.92 16.82
N LEU A 76 8.93 -2.17 15.66
CA LEU A 76 9.89 -3.25 15.45
C LEU A 76 11.20 -3.02 16.22
N ASP A 77 11.62 -1.75 16.31
CA ASP A 77 12.86 -1.32 16.96
C ASP A 77 12.74 -1.26 18.49
N ASN A 78 11.60 -0.75 19.02
CA ASN A 78 11.49 -0.40 20.44
C ASN A 78 10.58 -1.31 21.27
N VAL A 79 9.64 -2.05 20.66
CA VAL A 79 8.57 -2.71 21.42
C VAL A 79 8.45 -4.21 21.15
N THR A 80 8.52 -4.65 19.89
CA THR A 80 8.19 -6.04 19.54
C THR A 80 8.90 -6.52 18.29
N HIS A 81 9.51 -7.70 18.34
CA HIS A 81 10.15 -8.36 17.20
C HIS A 81 9.16 -9.04 16.24
N SER A 82 7.89 -9.15 16.61
CA SER A 82 6.84 -9.71 15.75
C SER A 82 6.48 -8.73 14.64
N THR A 83 6.88 -9.08 13.41
CA THR A 83 6.58 -8.31 12.20
C THR A 83 5.08 -8.08 12.00
N LEU A 84 4.27 -9.09 12.29
CA LEU A 84 2.82 -9.02 12.04
C LEU A 84 2.14 -8.00 12.97
N LEU A 85 2.57 -7.95 14.24
CA LEU A 85 2.05 -6.98 15.20
C LEU A 85 2.50 -5.56 14.84
N ALA A 86 3.77 -5.38 14.47
CA ALA A 86 4.30 -4.09 14.04
C ALA A 86 3.57 -3.55 12.79
N MET A 87 3.29 -4.41 11.81
CA MET A 87 2.52 -4.03 10.61
C MET A 87 1.08 -3.61 10.95
N LEU A 88 0.41 -4.32 11.87
CA LEU A 88 -0.93 -3.93 12.32
C LEU A 88 -0.92 -2.55 12.98
N VAL A 89 0.05 -2.32 13.87
CA VAL A 89 0.20 -1.02 14.55
C VAL A 89 0.48 0.09 13.54
N GLY A 90 1.41 -0.12 12.59
CA GLY A 90 1.68 0.87 11.54
C GLY A 90 0.46 1.16 10.65
N THR A 91 -0.30 0.12 10.30
CA THR A 91 -1.56 0.27 9.53
C THR A 91 -2.58 1.09 10.33
N CYS A 92 -2.71 0.84 11.63
CA CYS A 92 -3.57 1.63 12.51
C CYS A 92 -3.10 3.09 12.61
N VAL A 93 -1.81 3.34 12.75
CA VAL A 93 -1.26 4.72 12.82
C VAL A 93 -1.53 5.49 11.53
N GLY A 94 -1.23 4.91 10.37
CA GLY A 94 -1.52 5.51 9.08
C GLY A 94 -3.02 5.72 8.84
N GLY A 95 -3.84 4.73 9.23
CA GLY A 95 -5.30 4.79 9.14
C GLY A 95 -5.91 5.85 10.05
N LEU A 96 -5.42 6.00 11.28
CA LEU A 96 -5.86 7.06 12.20
C LEU A 96 -5.48 8.44 11.67
N ALA A 97 -4.27 8.61 11.14
CA ALA A 97 -3.88 9.86 10.49
C ALA A 97 -4.79 10.18 9.29
N ALA A 98 -5.08 9.20 8.43
CA ALA A 98 -6.01 9.37 7.32
C ALA A 98 -7.43 9.73 7.80
N LEU A 99 -7.94 9.10 8.86
CA LEU A 99 -9.24 9.41 9.46
C LEU A 99 -9.31 10.85 10.01
N LEU A 100 -8.22 11.33 10.61
CA LEU A 100 -8.18 12.68 11.18
C LEU A 100 -8.04 13.77 10.11
N LEU A 101 -7.24 13.54 9.06
CA LEU A 101 -6.94 14.55 8.04
C LEU A 101 -7.92 14.54 6.85
N SER A 102 -8.48 13.38 6.48
CA SER A 102 -9.38 13.27 5.31
C SER A 102 -10.68 14.09 5.36
N PRO A 103 -11.34 14.36 6.52
CA PRO A 103 -12.58 15.13 6.55
C PRO A 103 -12.42 16.56 6.03
N ILE A 104 -11.22 17.13 6.15
CA ILE A 104 -10.89 18.46 5.65
C ILE A 104 -10.65 18.41 4.13
N ALA A 105 -9.93 17.38 3.67
CA ALA A 105 -9.61 17.17 2.27
C ALA A 105 -10.86 16.93 1.40
N VAL A 106 -11.79 16.07 1.85
CA VAL A 106 -12.99 15.68 1.07
C VAL A 106 -13.92 16.86 0.74
N ARG A 107 -13.79 17.99 1.47
CA ARG A 107 -14.55 19.22 1.19
C ARG A 107 -14.05 19.98 -0.05
N ARG A 108 -12.89 19.62 -0.58
CA ARG A 108 -12.26 20.28 -1.74
C ARG A 108 -12.44 19.43 -2.99
N ARG A 109 -12.48 20.08 -4.16
CA ARG A 109 -12.63 19.42 -5.47
C ARG A 109 -11.57 19.87 -6.45
N GLY A 110 -11.27 19.02 -7.42
CA GLY A 110 -10.32 19.32 -8.48
C GLY A 110 -8.90 19.54 -7.97
N ILE A 111 -8.21 20.55 -8.51
CA ILE A 111 -6.80 20.84 -8.22
C ILE A 111 -6.57 21.12 -6.73
N TYR A 112 -7.52 21.78 -6.06
CA TYR A 112 -7.42 22.08 -4.62
C TYR A 112 -7.42 20.83 -3.73
N PHE A 113 -8.06 19.73 -4.17
CA PHE A 113 -7.99 18.46 -3.46
C PHE A 113 -6.57 17.88 -3.53
N SER A 114 -5.99 17.90 -4.74
CA SER A 114 -4.63 17.40 -4.96
C SER A 114 -3.55 18.23 -4.26
N MET A 115 -3.75 19.53 -4.05
CA MET A 115 -2.76 20.39 -3.38
C MET A 115 -2.78 20.28 -1.85
N ILE A 116 -3.94 19.94 -1.26
CA ILE A 116 -4.10 19.90 0.20
C ILE A 116 -3.84 18.50 0.78
N THR A 117 -4.13 17.46 0.00
CA THR A 117 -3.67 16.11 0.31
C THR A 117 -2.26 16.01 -0.17
#